data_AF-A0A6N9QBA0-F1
#
_entry.id   AF-A0A6N9QBA0-F1
#
_cell.length_a   1.000
_cell.length_b   1.000
_cell.length_c   1.000
_cell.angle_alpha   90.00
_cell.angle_beta   90.00
_cell.angle_gamma   90.00
#
_symmetry.space_group_name_H-M   'P 1'
#
loop_
_entity.id
_entity.type
_entity.pdbx_description
1 polymer ?
#
loop_
_entity_poly.entity_id
_entity_poly.type
_entity_poly.pdbx_seq_one_letter_code
_entity_poly.pdbx_strand_id
1 'polypeptide(L)'
;MIKDARILYVDLNTKTTEVKTLDAETYRKYPGGSALGLYLMLKEMDPKVDPLSPENMLIFSVSPLTGIPISGQSRMCVTTKSPLTGTVGDSQVGGFIPAVVKANGWDAIVLKGKADKPVYLYIEKDKVEIRDAQHLWGKITGDTEDALIKELGHDKFESSIIGPGGENMVSYAAIMHRRSRANGRNGVGAVMGSKNVKALVVRNARPVVPEDQAGMKTLTLNVKERMAANDTIVDTALNGSAGCVDGHAAEGFLPSYNWEKGMMDDWIKTAGTTITETVLKKRETCFGCAIRCKGVVEIPGKADPEYGGPEYETCATFGCYCGNTDLGDICQANQLCNMYGIDTISCGATIAWAMDCFEKGILTAKQTDGLELKFGNGKVFEELIKKIARKEKGIGELLAKGSAAAAKTLGKEAEDLVVACKGQEWPAHMVQFKPNLALNYAANPFGADHQSSEHDPALMAPDDDQNWLWPNMLDTFEKCDSYGILDDNKARFAYATQKFYAMMDTLCLCQFAWGPAWQLYGPKELVEFCKYGIGWDTSVEELQEIGERRINMMRLFNQKLGFSRKDDILPKKAFLPVEYAEGEIAQITPQQFEDTLTTYYRYAGWDVETGNPTPETIKRLGLEWV
;
A
#
# COMPACT_ATOMS: atom_id res chain seq x y z
N MET A 1 2.17 25.68 15.81
CA MET A 1 1.21 24.81 16.51
C MET A 1 0.28 24.18 15.50
N ILE A 2 -0.18 22.95 15.73
CA ILE A 2 -1.18 22.33 14.86
C ILE A 2 -2.46 23.19 14.86
N LYS A 3 -3.04 23.38 13.67
CA LYS A 3 -4.25 24.18 13.45
C LYS A 3 -5.44 23.25 13.21
N ASP A 4 -6.65 23.78 13.29
CA ASP A 4 -7.85 23.01 12.99
C ASP A 4 -7.81 22.40 11.57
N ALA A 5 -8.36 21.20 11.41
CA ALA A 5 -8.45 20.51 10.13
C ALA A 5 -9.72 20.91 9.38
N ARG A 6 -9.64 21.09 8.06
CA ARG A 6 -10.81 21.31 7.19
C ARG A 6 -11.16 20.02 6.45
N ILE A 7 -12.38 19.56 6.66
CA ILE A 7 -12.90 18.31 6.09
C ILE A 7 -14.03 18.66 5.12
N LEU A 8 -13.85 18.30 3.86
CA LEU A 8 -14.86 18.43 2.81
C LEU A 8 -15.72 17.16 2.77
N TYR A 9 -17.00 17.29 3.11
CA TYR A 9 -17.99 16.25 2.91
C TYR A 9 -18.69 16.45 1.58
N VAL A 10 -18.80 15.37 0.81
CA VAL A 10 -19.53 15.32 -0.46
C VAL A 10 -20.58 14.21 -0.35
N ASP A 11 -21.85 14.60 -0.34
CA ASP A 11 -22.97 13.65 -0.44
C ASP A 11 -23.38 13.51 -1.90
N LEU A 12 -23.12 12.33 -2.46
CA LEU A 12 -23.39 12.03 -3.86
C LEU A 12 -24.87 11.76 -4.14
N ASN A 13 -25.68 11.43 -3.12
CA ASN A 13 -27.12 11.22 -3.28
C ASN A 13 -27.82 12.56 -3.52
N THR A 14 -27.49 13.56 -2.72
CA THR A 14 -28.09 14.90 -2.76
C THR A 14 -27.31 15.89 -3.62
N LYS A 15 -26.09 15.51 -4.04
CA LYS A 15 -25.13 16.36 -4.77
C LYS A 15 -24.77 17.63 -4.01
N THR A 16 -24.68 17.53 -2.67
CA THR A 16 -24.35 18.65 -1.78
C THR A 16 -22.95 18.52 -1.21
N THR A 17 -22.33 19.66 -0.89
CA THR A 17 -21.05 19.72 -0.20
C THR A 17 -21.18 20.46 1.11
N GLU A 18 -20.43 20.01 2.12
CA GLU A 18 -20.38 20.62 3.45
C GLU A 18 -18.92 20.67 3.91
N VAL A 19 -18.53 21.76 4.58
CA VAL A 19 -17.22 21.86 5.22
C VAL A 19 -17.39 21.75 6.72
N LYS A 20 -16.72 20.78 7.32
CA LYS A 20 -16.63 20.67 8.79
C LYS A 20 -15.20 20.93 9.23
N THR A 21 -15.09 21.51 10.42
CA THR A 21 -13.81 21.78 11.07
C THR A 21 -13.61 20.81 12.22
N LEU A 22 -12.43 20.18 12.27
CA LEU A 22 -11.98 19.39 13.42
C LEU A 22 -11.01 20.24 14.23
N ASP A 23 -11.28 20.41 15.52
CA ASP A 23 -10.45 21.23 16.40
C ASP A 23 -9.01 20.70 16.49
N ALA A 24 -8.06 21.60 16.70
CA ALA A 24 -6.64 21.28 16.76
C ALA A 24 -6.26 20.20 17.80
N GLU A 25 -6.95 20.11 18.94
CA GLU A 25 -6.65 19.12 19.98
C GLU A 25 -7.03 17.71 19.52
N THR A 26 -8.22 17.56 18.93
CA THR A 26 -8.65 16.30 18.33
C THR A 26 -7.78 15.96 17.12
N TYR A 27 -7.48 16.94 16.27
CA TYR A 27 -6.66 16.72 15.08
C TYR A 27 -5.23 16.27 15.43
N ARG A 28 -4.63 16.75 16.53
CA ARG A 28 -3.32 16.27 17.01
C ARG A 28 -3.30 14.77 17.28
N LYS A 29 -4.42 14.20 17.73
CA LYS A 29 -4.55 12.76 18.02
C LYS A 29 -4.73 11.91 16.75
N TYR A 30 -5.27 12.51 15.69
CA TYR A 30 -5.59 11.88 14.40
C TYR A 30 -5.16 12.76 13.22
N PRO A 31 -3.87 13.09 13.08
CA PRO A 31 -3.44 14.20 12.23
C PRO A 31 -3.56 13.91 10.73
N GLY A 32 -3.81 12.67 10.30
CA GLY A 32 -3.96 12.41 8.89
C GLY A 32 -3.97 10.94 8.57
N GLY A 33 -3.71 10.65 7.30
CA GLY A 33 -3.76 9.30 6.77
C GLY A 33 -5.02 8.56 7.21
N SER A 34 -4.91 7.25 7.38
CA SER A 34 -6.05 6.47 7.87
C SER A 34 -6.39 6.68 9.33
N ALA A 35 -5.55 7.31 10.17
CA ALA A 35 -5.99 7.67 11.53
C ALA A 35 -7.14 8.69 11.47
N LEU A 36 -7.00 9.73 10.63
CA LEU A 36 -8.09 10.69 10.37
C LEU A 36 -9.25 10.02 9.65
N GLY A 37 -8.99 9.21 8.61
CA GLY A 37 -10.03 8.47 7.90
C GLY A 37 -10.87 7.58 8.83
N LEU A 38 -10.21 6.82 9.70
CA LEU A 38 -10.84 5.95 10.69
C LEU A 38 -11.62 6.73 11.74
N TYR A 39 -11.07 7.86 12.21
CA TYR A 39 -11.79 8.71 13.16
C TYR A 39 -13.15 9.11 12.60
N LEU A 40 -13.19 9.55 11.34
CA LEU A 40 -14.43 9.95 10.66
C LEU A 40 -15.35 8.76 10.40
N MET A 41 -14.81 7.61 9.94
CA MET A 41 -15.59 6.39 9.71
C MET A 41 -16.23 5.87 11.01
N LEU A 42 -15.46 5.72 12.08
CA LEU A 42 -15.96 5.18 13.36
C LEU A 42 -16.98 6.10 14.03
N LYS A 43 -16.95 7.40 13.76
CA LYS A 43 -17.96 8.35 14.25
C LYS A 43 -19.26 8.35 13.46
N GLU A 44 -19.21 8.06 12.16
CA GLU A 44 -20.31 8.38 11.24
C GLU A 44 -20.83 7.22 10.39
N MET A 45 -20.15 6.08 10.40
CA MET A 45 -20.48 4.90 9.58
C MET A 45 -20.59 3.66 10.46
N ASP A 46 -21.65 2.86 10.27
CA ASP A 46 -21.69 1.52 10.83
C ASP A 46 -20.64 0.64 10.12
N PRO A 47 -19.65 0.06 10.82
CA PRO A 47 -18.66 -0.82 10.21
C PRO A 47 -19.29 -2.00 9.45
N LYS A 48 -20.50 -2.44 9.82
CA LYS A 48 -21.17 -3.61 9.23
C LYS A 48 -21.78 -3.39 7.84
N VAL A 49 -21.79 -2.16 7.32
CA VAL A 49 -22.28 -1.86 5.96
C VAL A 49 -21.61 -2.73 4.90
N ASP A 50 -22.32 -3.02 3.79
CA ASP A 50 -21.69 -3.70 2.67
C ASP A 50 -20.59 -2.80 2.05
N PRO A 51 -19.38 -3.32 1.76
CA PRO A 51 -18.28 -2.50 1.25
C PRO A 51 -18.58 -1.76 -0.07
N LEU A 52 -19.54 -2.22 -0.87
CA LEU A 52 -19.88 -1.59 -2.14
C LEU A 52 -21.16 -0.77 -2.07
N SER A 53 -21.77 -0.63 -0.88
CA SER A 53 -23.01 0.13 -0.70
C SER A 53 -22.80 1.65 -0.66
N PRO A 54 -23.87 2.44 -0.88
CA PRO A 54 -23.81 3.90 -0.72
C PRO A 54 -23.39 4.36 0.68
N GLU A 55 -23.67 3.56 1.72
CA GLU A 55 -23.37 3.88 3.12
C GLU A 55 -21.89 3.75 3.48
N ASN A 56 -21.11 2.91 2.77
CA ASN A 56 -19.67 2.85 2.98
C ASN A 56 -19.03 4.21 2.65
N MET A 57 -18.10 4.69 3.48
CA MET A 57 -17.39 5.95 3.25
C MET A 57 -16.11 5.70 2.44
N LEU A 58 -15.79 6.61 1.52
CA LEU A 58 -14.48 6.66 0.86
C LEU A 58 -13.82 7.99 1.21
N ILE A 59 -12.69 7.93 1.90
CA ILE A 59 -12.06 9.12 2.49
C ILE A 59 -10.65 9.28 1.97
N PHE A 60 -10.38 10.37 1.26
CA PHE A 60 -9.04 10.82 0.92
C PHE A 60 -8.54 11.70 2.07
N SER A 61 -7.35 11.44 2.59
CA SER A 61 -6.80 12.17 3.73
C SER A 61 -5.30 12.43 3.59
N VAL A 62 -4.90 13.62 4.01
CA VAL A 62 -3.51 14.07 4.09
C VAL A 62 -3.20 14.48 5.53
N SER A 63 -1.96 14.90 5.81
CA SER A 63 -1.55 15.35 7.14
C SER A 63 -1.26 16.87 7.16
N PRO A 64 -1.04 17.49 8.34
CA PRO A 64 -0.69 18.90 8.42
C PRO A 64 0.66 19.19 7.75
N LEU A 65 1.53 18.17 7.68
CA LEU A 65 2.87 18.26 7.11
C LEU A 65 2.86 18.15 5.58
N THR A 66 1.81 17.57 4.99
CA THR A 66 1.78 17.24 3.55
C THR A 66 2.03 18.47 2.68
N GLY A 67 2.91 18.34 1.68
CA GLY A 67 3.19 19.43 0.73
C GLY A 67 4.20 20.48 1.19
N ILE A 68 4.79 20.32 2.38
CA ILE A 68 6.01 21.07 2.77
C ILE A 68 7.18 20.55 1.92
N PRO A 69 8.04 21.43 1.36
CA PRO A 69 9.06 21.04 0.38
C PRO A 69 10.28 20.33 1.01
N ILE A 70 10.09 19.08 1.41
CA ILE A 70 11.13 18.14 1.86
C ILE A 70 10.89 16.76 1.22
N SER A 71 11.97 16.00 1.00
CA SER A 71 11.86 14.66 0.41
C SER A 71 10.89 13.78 1.19
N GLY A 72 10.00 13.12 0.47
CA GLY A 72 9.07 12.15 1.04
C GLY A 72 7.79 12.71 1.62
N GLN A 73 7.59 14.04 1.68
CA GLN A 73 6.36 14.61 2.25
C GLN A 73 5.27 14.89 1.23
N SER A 74 4.79 13.80 0.64
CA SER A 74 3.82 13.83 -0.46
C SER A 74 2.96 12.56 -0.50
N ARG A 75 2.53 12.02 0.65
CA ARG A 75 1.57 10.91 0.68
C ARG A 75 0.15 11.36 0.95
N MET A 76 -0.80 10.57 0.48
CA MET A 76 -2.23 10.65 0.78
C MET A 76 -2.77 9.23 0.99
N CYS A 77 -3.61 9.07 1.99
CA CYS A 77 -4.29 7.80 2.27
C CYS A 77 -5.71 7.83 1.72
N VAL A 78 -6.17 6.68 1.23
CA VAL A 78 -7.58 6.38 1.02
C VAL A 78 -8.02 5.35 2.06
N THR A 79 -9.04 5.70 2.86
CA THR A 79 -9.59 4.85 3.93
C THR A 79 -11.05 4.53 3.63
N THR A 80 -11.43 3.26 3.79
CA THR A 80 -12.78 2.74 3.54
C THR A 80 -12.97 1.37 4.17
N LYS A 81 -14.17 0.77 4.12
CA LYS A 81 -14.32 -0.69 4.29
C LYS A 81 -13.93 -1.39 2.98
N SER A 82 -13.01 -2.35 3.05
CA SER A 82 -12.43 -3.01 1.89
C SER A 82 -13.38 -4.08 1.31
N PRO A 83 -13.68 -4.07 -0.01
CA PRO A 83 -14.42 -5.15 -0.66
C PRO A 83 -13.60 -6.43 -0.83
N LEU A 84 -12.26 -6.36 -0.83
CA LEU A 84 -11.38 -7.54 -0.94
C LEU A 84 -11.38 -8.37 0.34
N THR A 85 -11.14 -7.70 1.48
CA THR A 85 -10.89 -8.36 2.77
C THR A 85 -12.11 -8.40 3.67
N GLY A 86 -13.09 -7.53 3.42
CA GLY A 86 -14.21 -7.27 4.33
C GLY A 86 -13.84 -6.48 5.59
N THR A 87 -12.57 -6.11 5.76
CA THR A 87 -12.02 -5.38 6.92
C THR A 87 -11.95 -3.87 6.66
N VAL A 88 -11.38 -3.11 7.59
CA VAL A 88 -10.86 -1.76 7.30
C VAL A 88 -9.85 -1.81 6.14
N GLY A 89 -9.92 -0.84 5.24
CA GLY A 89 -8.96 -0.63 4.17
C GLY A 89 -8.09 0.60 4.41
N ASP A 90 -6.79 0.44 4.18
CA ASP A 90 -5.79 1.51 4.08
C ASP A 90 -5.09 1.36 2.73
N SER A 91 -4.97 2.46 1.99
CA SER A 91 -4.20 2.46 0.75
C SER A 91 -3.48 3.78 0.63
N GLN A 92 -2.16 3.77 0.47
CA GLN A 92 -1.33 4.98 0.40
C GLN A 92 -0.87 5.25 -1.04
N VAL A 93 -0.70 6.53 -1.37
CA VAL A 93 -0.15 6.94 -2.67
C VAL A 93 0.86 8.07 -2.51
N GLY A 94 1.90 8.07 -3.33
CA GLY A 94 2.74 9.24 -3.59
C GLY A 94 2.21 10.03 -4.78
N GLY A 95 2.88 11.10 -5.20
CA GLY A 95 2.27 11.96 -6.21
C GLY A 95 2.70 13.39 -6.11
N PHE A 96 2.00 14.20 -6.90
CA PHE A 96 1.85 15.62 -6.65
C PHE A 96 0.47 15.91 -6.04
N ILE A 97 -0.54 15.06 -6.30
CA ILE A 97 -1.90 15.26 -5.76
C ILE A 97 -1.96 15.51 -4.25
N PRO A 98 -1.16 14.85 -3.37
CA PRO A 98 -1.34 15.08 -1.94
C PRO A 98 -0.98 16.51 -1.53
N ALA A 99 0.11 17.03 -2.12
CA ALA A 99 0.52 18.41 -1.93
C ALA A 99 -0.52 19.38 -2.52
N VAL A 100 -1.14 19.03 -3.65
CA VAL A 100 -2.18 19.86 -4.29
C VAL A 100 -3.48 19.87 -3.46
N VAL A 101 -3.92 18.73 -2.91
CA VAL A 101 -5.07 18.67 -1.98
C VAL A 101 -4.84 19.58 -0.78
N LYS A 102 -3.69 19.44 -0.11
CA LYS A 102 -3.35 20.27 1.05
C LYS A 102 -3.23 21.76 0.68
N ALA A 103 -2.63 22.07 -0.46
CA ALA A 103 -2.49 23.45 -0.96
C ALA A 103 -3.84 24.10 -1.33
N ASN A 104 -4.89 23.31 -1.60
CA ASN A 104 -6.25 23.79 -1.76
C ASN A 104 -6.98 23.99 -0.41
N GLY A 105 -6.33 23.65 0.71
CA GLY A 105 -6.84 23.90 2.06
C GLY A 105 -7.66 22.75 2.65
N TRP A 106 -7.51 21.53 2.14
CA TRP A 106 -8.24 20.35 2.59
C TRP A 106 -7.32 19.35 3.30
N ASP A 107 -7.78 18.85 4.45
CA ASP A 107 -7.13 17.79 5.22
C ASP A 107 -7.74 16.43 4.93
N ALA A 108 -9.04 16.41 4.65
CA ALA A 108 -9.74 15.24 4.16
C ALA A 108 -10.89 15.60 3.21
N ILE A 109 -11.17 14.67 2.29
CA ILE A 109 -12.32 14.69 1.38
C ILE A 109 -13.08 13.39 1.58
N VAL A 110 -14.31 13.50 2.07
CA VAL A 110 -15.17 12.39 2.46
C VAL A 110 -16.29 12.23 1.43
N LEU A 111 -16.36 11.07 0.79
CA LEU A 111 -17.44 10.74 -0.15
C LEU A 111 -18.45 9.81 0.51
N LYS A 112 -19.72 10.23 0.53
CA LYS A 112 -20.87 9.47 0.99
C LYS A 112 -21.91 9.30 -0.12
N GLY A 113 -22.75 8.27 0.02
CA GLY A 113 -23.82 8.01 -0.95
C GLY A 113 -23.28 7.45 -2.26
N LYS A 114 -24.11 7.56 -3.30
CA LYS A 114 -23.84 7.11 -4.66
C LYS A 114 -24.50 8.06 -5.66
N ALA A 115 -23.75 8.48 -6.67
CA ALA A 115 -24.31 9.31 -7.73
C ALA A 115 -25.26 8.50 -8.63
N ASP A 116 -26.32 9.13 -9.14
CA ASP A 116 -27.31 8.56 -10.06
C ASP A 116 -26.71 8.16 -11.42
N LYS A 117 -25.63 8.82 -11.82
CA LYS A 117 -24.84 8.57 -13.03
C LYS A 117 -23.36 8.78 -12.75
N PRO A 118 -22.45 8.33 -13.64
CA PRO A 118 -21.03 8.66 -13.54
C PRO A 118 -20.77 10.16 -13.39
N VAL A 119 -19.98 10.51 -12.37
CA VAL A 119 -19.53 11.88 -12.09
C VAL A 119 -18.03 11.96 -11.82
N TYR A 120 -17.46 13.15 -11.90
CA TYR A 120 -16.14 13.45 -11.34
C TYR A 120 -16.23 14.68 -10.43
N LEU A 121 -15.35 14.75 -9.42
CA LEU A 121 -15.25 15.90 -8.53
C LEU A 121 -14.18 16.85 -9.05
N TYR A 122 -14.51 18.14 -9.16
CA TYR A 122 -13.56 19.20 -9.45
C TYR A 122 -13.41 20.12 -8.24
N ILE A 123 -12.18 20.30 -7.76
CA ILE A 123 -11.85 21.12 -6.59
C ILE A 123 -10.87 22.21 -6.98
N GLU A 124 -11.23 23.45 -6.69
CA GLU A 124 -10.37 24.63 -6.76
C GLU A 124 -10.63 25.52 -5.53
N LYS A 125 -9.81 25.32 -4.50
CA LYS A 125 -10.01 25.88 -3.15
C LYS A 125 -11.41 25.53 -2.63
N ASP A 126 -12.21 26.54 -2.27
CA ASP A 126 -13.59 26.39 -1.78
C ASP A 126 -14.59 26.14 -2.91
N LYS A 127 -14.19 26.27 -4.18
CA LYS A 127 -15.04 25.91 -5.32
C LYS A 127 -14.98 24.39 -5.51
N VAL A 128 -16.07 23.70 -5.15
CA VAL A 128 -16.24 22.26 -5.31
C VAL A 128 -17.42 21.98 -6.21
N GLU A 129 -17.21 21.23 -7.29
CA GLU A 129 -18.24 20.89 -8.27
C GLU A 129 -18.31 19.38 -8.48
N ILE A 130 -19.52 18.83 -8.51
CA ILE A 130 -19.80 17.46 -8.95
C ILE A 130 -20.22 17.54 -10.41
N ARG A 131 -19.35 17.10 -11.32
CA ARG A 131 -19.51 17.25 -12.78
C ARG A 131 -19.85 15.92 -13.43
N ASP A 132 -20.54 15.98 -14.57
CA ASP A 132 -20.87 14.79 -15.36
C ASP A 132 -19.61 14.07 -15.86
N ALA A 133 -19.60 12.74 -15.79
CA ALA A 133 -18.51 11.91 -16.29
C ALA A 133 -19.01 10.76 -17.18
N GLN A 134 -20.21 10.85 -17.75
CA GLN A 134 -20.75 9.76 -18.59
C GLN A 134 -19.89 9.51 -19.84
N HIS A 135 -19.29 10.57 -20.39
CA HIS A 135 -18.35 10.49 -21.51
C HIS A 135 -16.96 9.94 -21.12
N LEU A 136 -16.66 9.86 -19.82
CA LEU A 136 -15.42 9.32 -19.29
C LEU A 136 -15.55 7.85 -18.87
N TRP A 137 -16.75 7.40 -18.53
CA TRP A 137 -17.00 6.03 -18.09
C TRP A 137 -16.66 5.01 -19.20
N GLY A 138 -15.97 3.93 -18.85
CA GLY A 138 -15.46 2.90 -19.76
C GLY A 138 -14.07 3.20 -20.31
N LYS A 139 -13.55 4.42 -20.18
CA LYS A 139 -12.19 4.79 -20.62
C LYS A 139 -11.14 4.27 -19.65
N ILE A 140 -9.99 3.89 -20.19
CA ILE A 140 -8.76 3.66 -19.42
C ILE A 140 -8.27 4.96 -18.77
N THR A 141 -7.34 4.86 -17.83
CA THR A 141 -6.86 5.99 -17.02
C THR A 141 -6.21 7.10 -17.87
N GLY A 142 -5.36 6.77 -18.84
CA GLY A 142 -4.75 7.74 -19.77
C GLY A 142 -5.79 8.49 -20.62
N ASP A 143 -6.68 7.76 -21.29
CA ASP A 143 -7.78 8.35 -22.07
C ASP A 143 -8.70 9.26 -21.25
N THR A 144 -8.91 8.92 -19.97
CA THR A 144 -9.68 9.75 -19.03
C THR A 144 -8.95 11.05 -18.74
N GLU A 145 -7.64 10.98 -18.46
CA GLU A 145 -6.82 12.16 -18.22
C GLU A 145 -6.78 13.08 -19.45
N ASP A 146 -6.59 12.54 -20.65
CA ASP A 146 -6.58 13.32 -21.90
C ASP A 146 -7.93 14.01 -22.15
N ALA A 147 -9.03 13.32 -21.88
CA ALA A 147 -10.36 13.90 -21.98
C ALA A 147 -10.58 15.03 -20.97
N LEU A 148 -10.10 14.88 -19.73
CA LEU A 148 -10.16 15.93 -18.69
C LEU A 148 -9.29 17.15 -19.08
N ILE A 149 -8.10 16.95 -19.62
CA ILE A 149 -7.23 18.04 -20.11
C ILE A 149 -7.95 18.83 -21.21
N LYS A 150 -8.58 18.13 -22.16
CA LYS A 150 -9.34 18.75 -23.25
C LYS A 150 -10.57 19.52 -22.73
N GLU A 151 -11.32 18.92 -21.81
CA GLU A 151 -12.53 19.53 -21.23
C GLU A 151 -12.21 20.78 -20.39
N LEU A 152 -11.14 20.74 -19.60
CA LEU A 152 -10.72 21.86 -18.75
C LEU A 152 -9.86 22.91 -19.49
N GLY A 153 -9.38 22.58 -20.69
CA GLY A 153 -8.55 23.46 -21.52
C GLY A 153 -7.12 23.67 -21.01
N HIS A 154 -6.67 22.86 -20.04
CA HIS A 154 -5.31 22.91 -19.49
C HIS A 154 -4.99 21.63 -18.70
N ASP A 155 -3.71 21.43 -18.39
CA ASP A 155 -3.18 20.29 -17.60
C ASP A 155 -2.77 20.66 -16.16
N LYS A 156 -3.01 21.90 -15.70
CA LYS A 156 -2.58 22.34 -14.36
C LYS A 156 -3.52 21.86 -13.25
N PHE A 157 -3.71 20.57 -13.15
CA PHE A 157 -4.41 19.88 -12.09
C PHE A 157 -3.71 18.55 -11.81
N GLU A 158 -4.04 17.96 -10.67
CA GLU A 158 -3.73 16.58 -10.36
C GLU A 158 -5.05 15.79 -10.28
N SER A 159 -5.00 14.50 -10.59
CA SER A 159 -6.20 13.66 -10.66
C SER A 159 -5.99 12.29 -10.04
N SER A 160 -7.02 11.78 -9.37
CA SER A 160 -7.18 10.40 -8.96
C SER A 160 -8.30 9.79 -9.80
N ILE A 161 -8.01 8.75 -10.57
CA ILE A 161 -8.85 8.20 -11.63
C ILE A 161 -9.01 6.69 -11.40
N ILE A 162 -10.23 6.17 -11.54
CA ILE A 162 -10.45 4.73 -11.71
C ILE A 162 -10.46 4.36 -13.18
N GLY A 163 -9.87 3.22 -13.54
CA GLY A 163 -10.07 2.59 -14.84
C GLY A 163 -11.27 1.62 -14.83
N PRO A 164 -11.48 0.86 -15.91
CA PRO A 164 -12.55 -0.14 -15.98
C PRO A 164 -12.58 -1.16 -14.84
N GLY A 165 -11.43 -1.47 -14.22
CA GLY A 165 -11.39 -2.35 -13.04
C GLY A 165 -12.19 -1.80 -11.86
N GLY A 166 -12.10 -0.49 -11.60
CA GLY A 166 -12.91 0.18 -10.59
C GLY A 166 -14.38 0.26 -10.97
N GLU A 167 -14.67 0.61 -12.22
CA GLU A 167 -16.03 0.73 -12.76
C GLU A 167 -16.81 -0.60 -12.73
N ASN A 168 -16.10 -1.73 -12.85
CA ASN A 168 -16.67 -3.08 -12.78
C ASN A 168 -16.55 -3.73 -11.39
N MET A 169 -16.09 -2.97 -10.39
CA MET A 169 -15.91 -3.42 -9.01
C MET A 169 -15.09 -4.71 -8.90
N VAL A 170 -13.92 -4.75 -9.56
CA VAL A 170 -12.88 -5.76 -9.29
C VAL A 170 -12.43 -5.61 -7.84
N SER A 171 -12.38 -6.69 -7.06
CA SER A 171 -12.24 -6.60 -5.58
C SER A 171 -10.92 -5.94 -5.15
N TYR A 172 -9.90 -6.00 -5.99
CA TYR A 172 -8.60 -5.35 -5.84
C TYR A 172 -8.36 -4.23 -6.87
N ALA A 173 -9.42 -3.52 -7.27
CA ALA A 173 -9.30 -2.32 -8.10
C ALA A 173 -8.59 -1.19 -7.34
N ALA A 174 -7.72 -0.49 -8.05
CA ALA A 174 -6.89 0.60 -7.56
C ALA A 174 -7.47 1.96 -7.98
N ILE A 175 -7.05 3.02 -7.28
CA ILE A 175 -7.22 4.40 -7.76
C ILE A 175 -5.87 4.87 -8.28
N MET A 176 -5.82 5.25 -9.55
CA MET A 176 -4.61 5.69 -10.23
C MET A 176 -4.51 7.21 -10.20
N HIS A 177 -3.37 7.73 -9.78
CA HIS A 177 -3.11 9.16 -9.83
C HIS A 177 -2.41 9.47 -11.13
N ARG A 178 -3.12 10.21 -11.97
CA ARG A 178 -2.83 10.34 -13.40
C ARG A 178 -2.76 8.94 -14.03
N ARG A 179 -1.58 8.48 -14.43
CA ARG A 179 -1.39 7.23 -15.19
C ARG A 179 -0.58 6.14 -14.47
N SER A 180 0.15 6.42 -13.40
CA SER A 180 1.21 5.48 -12.95
C SER A 180 1.44 5.37 -11.44
N ARG A 181 0.74 6.17 -10.62
CA ARG A 181 0.84 6.12 -9.15
C ARG A 181 -0.44 5.53 -8.60
N ALA A 182 -0.40 4.67 -7.60
CA ALA A 182 -1.60 3.97 -7.15
C ALA A 182 -1.85 4.13 -5.65
N ASN A 183 -3.09 4.41 -5.27
CA ASN A 183 -3.65 3.77 -4.08
C ASN A 183 -4.05 2.36 -4.54
N GLY A 184 -3.12 1.42 -4.42
CA GLY A 184 -3.18 0.13 -5.10
C GLY A 184 -4.12 -0.87 -4.44
N ARG A 185 -3.91 -1.10 -3.14
CA ARG A 185 -4.48 -2.26 -2.44
C ARG A 185 -5.81 -1.96 -1.75
N ASN A 186 -6.41 -3.00 -1.16
CA ASN A 186 -7.68 -2.98 -0.45
C ASN A 186 -8.95 -2.69 -1.27
N GLY A 187 -8.85 -2.62 -2.61
CA GLY A 187 -10.04 -2.47 -3.46
C GLY A 187 -10.67 -1.10 -3.41
N VAL A 188 -9.90 -0.06 -3.06
CA VAL A 188 -10.39 1.32 -2.95
C VAL A 188 -10.97 1.85 -4.27
N GLY A 189 -10.46 1.38 -5.41
CA GLY A 189 -11.01 1.72 -6.73
C GLY A 189 -12.40 1.14 -6.98
N ALA A 190 -12.70 -0.04 -6.42
CA ALA A 190 -14.03 -0.64 -6.53
C ALA A 190 -15.06 0.11 -5.67
N VAL A 191 -14.66 0.61 -4.50
CA VAL A 191 -15.52 1.48 -3.69
C VAL A 191 -15.80 2.80 -4.42
N MET A 192 -14.78 3.39 -5.04
CA MET A 192 -14.96 4.62 -5.83
C MET A 192 -15.89 4.39 -7.03
N GLY A 193 -15.75 3.25 -7.72
CA GLY A 193 -16.62 2.85 -8.82
C GLY A 193 -18.05 2.53 -8.40
N SER A 194 -18.27 1.87 -7.25
CA SER A 194 -19.62 1.55 -6.76
C SER A 194 -20.45 2.79 -6.47
N LYS A 195 -19.78 3.91 -6.18
CA LYS A 195 -20.34 5.25 -5.97
C LYS A 195 -20.57 6.05 -7.25
N ASN A 196 -20.25 5.49 -8.41
CA ASN A 196 -20.27 6.15 -9.72
C ASN A 196 -19.34 7.37 -9.81
N VAL A 197 -18.21 7.38 -9.08
CA VAL A 197 -17.23 8.47 -9.17
C VAL A 197 -16.06 8.03 -10.04
N LYS A 198 -15.90 8.66 -11.20
CA LYS A 198 -14.82 8.36 -12.16
C LYS A 198 -13.48 8.95 -11.75
N ALA A 199 -13.50 10.18 -11.21
CA ALA A 199 -12.28 10.87 -10.83
C ALA A 199 -12.48 11.91 -9.71
N LEU A 200 -11.41 12.16 -8.97
CA LEU A 200 -11.19 13.36 -8.17
C LEU A 200 -10.14 14.22 -8.90
N VAL A 201 -10.48 15.45 -9.24
CA VAL A 201 -9.63 16.41 -9.95
C VAL A 201 -9.42 17.63 -9.07
N VAL A 202 -8.16 17.97 -8.81
CA VAL A 202 -7.80 19.06 -7.91
C VAL A 202 -6.88 20.04 -8.64
N ARG A 203 -7.30 21.30 -8.73
CA ARG A 203 -6.55 22.37 -9.40
C ARG A 203 -5.22 22.61 -8.71
N ASN A 204 -4.14 22.78 -9.48
CA ASN A 204 -2.83 23.11 -8.92
C ASN A 204 -2.89 24.43 -8.15
N ALA A 205 -2.37 24.40 -6.92
CA ALA A 205 -2.28 25.55 -6.01
C ALA A 205 -0.83 25.77 -5.57
N ARG A 206 -0.56 26.91 -4.94
CA ARG A 206 0.78 27.20 -4.42
C ARG A 206 1.10 26.25 -3.26
N PRO A 207 2.30 25.65 -3.23
CA PRO A 207 2.68 24.76 -2.14
C PRO A 207 2.57 25.40 -0.75
N VAL A 208 2.43 24.55 0.26
CA VAL A 208 2.41 24.95 1.67
C VAL A 208 3.77 25.55 2.06
N VAL A 209 3.73 26.64 2.82
CA VAL A 209 4.93 27.28 3.37
C VAL A 209 5.11 26.78 4.82
N PRO A 210 6.30 26.29 5.19
CA PRO A 210 6.55 25.84 6.57
C PRO A 210 6.54 27.02 7.55
N GLU A 211 6.20 26.73 8.80
CA GLU A 211 6.16 27.69 9.91
C GLU A 211 7.54 28.35 10.16
N ASP A 212 8.61 27.55 10.19
CA ASP A 212 10.00 28.00 10.34
C ASP A 212 10.82 27.61 9.09
N GLN A 213 10.91 28.55 8.15
CA GLN A 213 11.71 28.37 6.93
C GLN A 213 13.22 28.29 7.20
N ALA A 214 13.73 28.88 8.28
CA ALA A 214 15.15 28.82 8.62
C ALA A 214 15.51 27.45 9.22
N GLY A 215 14.70 26.95 10.14
CA GLY A 215 14.78 25.58 10.66
C GLY A 215 14.63 24.54 9.56
N MET A 216 13.67 24.69 8.64
CA MET A 216 13.53 23.76 7.51
C MET A 216 14.77 23.69 6.60
N LYS A 217 15.59 24.75 6.53
CA LYS A 217 16.85 24.68 5.78
C LYS A 217 17.84 23.72 6.44
N THR A 218 17.87 23.61 7.77
CA THR A 218 18.80 22.68 8.44
C THR A 218 18.53 21.21 8.08
N LEU A 219 17.26 20.86 7.84
CA LEU A 219 16.85 19.52 7.39
C LEU A 219 17.12 19.26 5.90
N THR A 220 17.25 20.30 5.07
CA THR A 220 17.31 20.16 3.61
C THR A 220 18.66 20.51 2.99
N LEU A 221 19.56 21.16 3.75
CA LEU A 221 20.85 21.63 3.24
C LEU A 221 21.81 20.49 2.83
N ASN A 222 21.77 19.35 3.52
CA ASN A 222 22.73 18.24 3.32
C ASN A 222 22.12 16.99 2.66
N VAL A 223 21.00 17.14 1.94
CA VAL A 223 20.28 15.99 1.33
C VAL A 223 21.17 15.19 0.38
N LYS A 224 22.03 15.86 -0.39
CA LYS A 224 22.90 15.18 -1.37
C LYS A 224 23.96 14.33 -0.66
N GLU A 225 24.55 14.88 0.39
CA GLU A 225 25.54 14.19 1.22
C GLU A 225 24.90 13.01 1.95
N ARG A 226 23.71 13.18 2.54
CA ARG A 226 22.95 12.09 3.16
C ARG A 226 22.64 10.97 2.18
N MET A 227 22.21 11.30 0.96
CA MET A 227 21.94 10.31 -0.08
C MET A 227 23.21 9.56 -0.50
N ALA A 228 24.32 10.28 -0.72
CA ALA A 228 25.58 9.66 -1.15
C ALA A 228 26.22 8.76 -0.08
N ALA A 229 25.92 9.00 1.20
CA ALA A 229 26.40 8.20 2.32
C ALA A 229 25.52 6.98 2.65
N ASN A 230 24.44 6.76 1.90
CA ASN A 230 23.47 5.69 2.16
C ASN A 230 23.30 4.82 0.90
N ASP A 231 23.97 3.67 0.87
CA ASP A 231 24.00 2.78 -0.30
C ASP A 231 22.60 2.29 -0.71
N THR A 232 21.71 2.02 0.24
CA THR A 232 20.32 1.65 -0.06
C THR A 232 19.57 2.76 -0.78
N ILE A 233 19.80 4.02 -0.40
CA ILE A 233 19.19 5.18 -1.07
C ILE A 233 19.85 5.46 -2.42
N VAL A 234 21.16 5.23 -2.56
CA VAL A 234 21.87 5.28 -3.86
C VAL A 234 21.27 4.26 -4.83
N ASP A 235 21.13 3.00 -4.41
CA ASP A 235 20.52 1.95 -5.21
C ASP A 235 19.06 2.30 -5.55
N THR A 236 18.27 2.72 -4.57
CA THR A 236 16.87 3.12 -4.79
C THR A 236 16.75 4.29 -5.79
N ALA A 237 17.71 5.22 -5.81
CA ALA A 237 17.73 6.32 -6.77
C ALA A 237 18.11 5.85 -8.19
N LEU A 238 18.99 4.84 -8.30
CA LEU A 238 19.46 4.29 -9.56
C LEU A 238 18.47 3.29 -10.16
N ASN A 239 18.13 2.26 -9.38
CA ASN A 239 17.36 1.08 -9.77
C ASN A 239 15.88 1.16 -9.35
N GLY A 240 15.51 2.12 -8.50
CA GLY A 240 14.15 2.17 -7.95
C GLY A 240 13.92 1.03 -6.98
N SER A 241 12.65 0.77 -6.63
CA SER A 241 12.36 -0.39 -5.78
C SER A 241 12.71 -1.72 -6.45
N ALA A 242 12.72 -1.79 -7.79
CA ALA A 242 13.04 -3.01 -8.52
C ALA A 242 14.42 -3.61 -8.19
N GLY A 243 15.36 -2.80 -7.65
CA GLY A 243 16.64 -3.30 -7.09
C GLY A 243 16.46 -4.31 -5.94
N CYS A 244 15.30 -4.35 -5.29
CA CYS A 244 14.96 -5.40 -4.33
C CYS A 244 14.90 -6.80 -4.95
N VAL A 245 14.70 -6.94 -6.28
CA VAL A 245 14.86 -8.25 -6.95
C VAL A 245 16.30 -8.71 -6.79
N ASP A 246 17.26 -7.84 -7.11
CA ASP A 246 18.70 -8.11 -7.01
C ASP A 246 19.09 -8.47 -5.56
N GLY A 247 18.69 -7.63 -4.60
CA GLY A 247 19.02 -7.84 -3.19
C GLY A 247 18.42 -9.13 -2.61
N HIS A 248 17.15 -9.41 -2.86
CA HIS A 248 16.53 -10.64 -2.37
C HIS A 248 17.08 -11.89 -3.07
N ALA A 249 17.40 -11.81 -4.36
CA ALA A 249 17.98 -12.93 -5.07
C ALA A 249 19.38 -13.28 -4.58
N ALA A 250 20.19 -12.26 -4.28
CA ALA A 250 21.53 -12.43 -3.71
C ALA A 250 21.49 -13.16 -2.36
N GLU A 251 20.43 -12.94 -1.58
CA GLU A 251 20.21 -13.61 -0.28
C GLU A 251 19.52 -14.98 -0.39
N GLY A 252 19.09 -15.41 -1.59
CA GLY A 252 18.41 -16.70 -1.75
C GLY A 252 16.89 -16.67 -1.53
N PHE A 253 16.23 -15.51 -1.57
CA PHE A 253 14.83 -15.34 -1.16
C PHE A 253 13.93 -14.56 -2.14
N LEU A 254 13.75 -15.10 -3.35
CA LEU A 254 12.72 -14.66 -4.29
C LEU A 254 11.50 -15.61 -4.27
N PRO A 255 10.33 -15.19 -3.75
CA PRO A 255 9.14 -16.04 -3.70
C PRO A 255 8.69 -16.39 -5.12
N SER A 256 8.80 -17.68 -5.47
CA SER A 256 8.69 -18.15 -6.85
C SER A 256 7.64 -19.24 -7.00
N TYR A 257 6.99 -19.29 -8.16
CA TYR A 257 5.96 -20.29 -8.51
C TYR A 257 4.82 -20.37 -7.48
N ASN A 258 4.11 -19.26 -7.29
CA ASN A 258 3.10 -19.10 -6.24
C ASN A 258 3.62 -19.53 -4.85
N TRP A 259 4.82 -19.07 -4.46
CA TRP A 259 5.49 -19.38 -3.18
C TRP A 259 5.88 -20.83 -2.94
N GLU A 260 5.96 -21.66 -3.99
CA GLU A 260 6.44 -23.04 -3.86
C GLU A 260 7.96 -23.12 -3.67
N LYS A 261 8.70 -22.12 -4.16
CA LYS A 261 10.17 -22.07 -4.11
C LYS A 261 10.68 -20.70 -3.66
N GLY A 262 11.87 -20.68 -3.07
CA GLY A 262 12.59 -19.45 -2.71
C GLY A 262 13.45 -18.84 -3.83
N MET A 263 13.48 -19.46 -5.01
CA MET A 263 14.22 -18.92 -6.15
C MET A 263 13.61 -19.35 -7.50
N MET A 264 13.80 -18.51 -8.50
CA MET A 264 13.53 -18.79 -9.91
C MET A 264 14.85 -18.75 -10.68
N ASP A 265 15.03 -19.69 -11.62
CA ASP A 265 16.16 -19.65 -12.55
C ASP A 265 16.09 -18.39 -13.42
N ASP A 266 17.23 -17.92 -13.92
CA ASP A 266 17.32 -16.75 -14.80
C ASP A 266 16.68 -15.45 -14.23
N TRP A 267 16.50 -15.35 -12.91
CA TRP A 267 15.92 -14.18 -12.24
C TRP A 267 16.58 -12.86 -12.63
N ILE A 268 17.88 -12.88 -12.98
CA ILE A 268 18.63 -11.69 -13.39
C ILE A 268 17.99 -10.98 -14.59
N LYS A 269 17.25 -11.69 -15.45
CA LYS A 269 16.55 -11.11 -16.61
C LYS A 269 15.44 -10.14 -16.21
N THR A 270 14.95 -10.22 -14.98
CA THR A 270 13.85 -9.38 -14.45
C THR A 270 14.31 -8.46 -13.32
N ALA A 271 15.61 -8.41 -13.06
CA ALA A 271 16.24 -7.60 -12.02
C ALA A 271 16.11 -6.10 -12.26
N GLY A 272 16.23 -5.31 -11.18
CA GLY A 272 16.20 -3.85 -11.25
C GLY A 272 17.37 -3.28 -12.04
N THR A 273 18.56 -3.87 -11.91
CA THR A 273 19.73 -3.53 -12.73
C THR A 273 19.48 -3.75 -14.23
N THR A 274 18.90 -4.89 -14.60
CA THR A 274 18.51 -5.19 -15.99
C THR A 274 17.51 -4.16 -16.53
N ILE A 275 16.51 -3.76 -15.74
CA ILE A 275 15.57 -2.69 -16.14
C ILE A 275 16.33 -1.39 -16.43
N THR A 276 17.21 -0.97 -15.53
CA THR A 276 18.01 0.25 -15.65
C THR A 276 18.90 0.24 -16.89
N GLU A 277 19.55 -0.88 -17.18
CA GLU A 277 20.51 -1.00 -18.29
C GLU A 277 19.85 -1.13 -19.66
N THR A 278 18.59 -1.58 -19.72
CA THR A 278 17.96 -1.96 -20.99
C THR A 278 16.75 -1.12 -21.39
N VAL A 279 15.75 -0.98 -20.52
CA VAL A 279 14.42 -0.44 -20.88
C VAL A 279 14.05 0.85 -20.15
N LEU A 280 14.84 1.27 -19.15
CA LEU A 280 14.62 2.51 -18.42
C LEU A 280 14.85 3.73 -19.33
N LYS A 281 13.79 4.52 -19.53
CA LYS A 281 13.85 5.76 -20.31
C LYS A 281 14.29 6.95 -19.47
N LYS A 282 13.75 7.07 -18.25
CA LYS A 282 14.05 8.17 -17.31
C LYS A 282 13.56 7.82 -15.90
N ARG A 283 13.98 8.63 -14.92
CA ARG A 283 13.45 8.63 -13.55
C ARG A 283 12.57 9.87 -13.31
N GLU A 284 11.46 9.66 -12.64
CA GLU A 284 10.53 10.68 -12.17
C GLU A 284 10.50 10.76 -10.64
N THR A 285 9.74 11.71 -10.10
CA THR A 285 9.71 11.95 -8.65
C THR A 285 8.32 12.29 -8.13
N CYS A 286 8.14 12.13 -6.82
CA CYS A 286 7.03 12.74 -6.11
C CYS A 286 7.35 14.20 -5.77
N PHE A 287 6.34 14.95 -5.33
CA PHE A 287 6.52 16.33 -4.92
C PHE A 287 7.71 16.51 -3.96
N GLY A 288 8.64 17.40 -4.31
CA GLY A 288 9.78 17.79 -3.47
C GLY A 288 10.87 16.71 -3.25
N CYS A 289 10.75 15.52 -3.85
CA CYS A 289 11.62 14.40 -3.49
C CYS A 289 12.92 14.31 -4.31
N ALA A 290 14.05 14.22 -3.60
CA ALA A 290 15.39 14.08 -4.18
C ALA A 290 15.75 12.64 -4.57
N ILE A 291 15.10 11.61 -3.99
CA ILE A 291 15.39 10.20 -4.24
C ILE A 291 15.08 9.81 -5.70
N ARG A 292 13.97 10.34 -6.26
CA ARG A 292 13.54 10.08 -7.65
C ARG A 292 13.41 8.59 -8.02
N CYS A 293 12.86 7.78 -7.11
CA CYS A 293 12.79 6.32 -7.29
C CYS A 293 11.92 5.84 -8.47
N LYS A 294 11.04 6.68 -9.03
CA LYS A 294 10.02 6.23 -10.00
C LYS A 294 10.62 6.02 -11.37
N GLY A 295 10.70 4.76 -11.80
CA GLY A 295 11.14 4.38 -13.14
C GLY A 295 10.06 4.65 -14.18
N VAL A 296 10.48 5.11 -15.36
CA VAL A 296 9.66 5.16 -16.57
C VAL A 296 10.36 4.30 -17.61
N VAL A 297 9.70 3.25 -18.07
CA VAL A 297 10.25 2.30 -19.04
C VAL A 297 9.62 2.50 -20.40
N GLU A 298 10.34 2.16 -21.47
CA GLU A 298 9.81 2.18 -22.83
C GLU A 298 10.28 0.94 -23.58
N ILE A 299 9.32 0.18 -24.11
CA ILE A 299 9.57 -0.95 -25.02
C ILE A 299 8.64 -0.76 -26.22
N PRO A 300 9.14 -0.31 -27.37
CA PRO A 300 8.30 0.02 -28.52
C PRO A 300 7.33 -1.11 -28.89
N GLY A 301 6.03 -0.79 -28.93
CA GLY A 301 4.97 -1.74 -29.24
C GLY A 301 4.58 -2.71 -28.11
N LYS A 302 5.20 -2.62 -26.94
CA LYS A 302 4.96 -3.53 -25.80
C LYS A 302 4.70 -2.81 -24.47
N ALA A 303 5.49 -1.78 -24.15
CA ALA A 303 5.35 -1.00 -22.92
C ALA A 303 5.49 0.51 -23.21
N ASP A 304 4.46 1.27 -22.88
CA ASP A 304 4.35 2.70 -23.10
C ASP A 304 4.84 3.50 -21.87
N PRO A 305 5.78 4.44 -22.04
CA PRO A 305 6.32 5.23 -20.94
C PRO A 305 5.29 6.08 -20.18
N GLU A 306 4.11 6.35 -20.74
CA GLU A 306 3.06 7.09 -20.04
C GLU A 306 2.54 6.37 -18.78
N TYR A 307 2.67 5.05 -18.72
CA TYR A 307 2.20 4.24 -17.60
C TYR A 307 3.30 3.85 -16.59
N GLY A 308 4.49 4.47 -16.71
CA GLY A 308 5.62 4.24 -15.81
C GLY A 308 6.23 2.83 -15.94
N GLY A 309 7.15 2.50 -15.02
CA GLY A 309 7.78 1.19 -14.93
C GLY A 309 7.26 0.36 -13.76
N PRO A 310 7.50 -0.97 -13.78
CA PRO A 310 7.17 -1.83 -12.65
C PRO A 310 8.02 -1.45 -11.42
N GLU A 311 7.37 -1.50 -10.25
CA GLU A 311 8.04 -1.52 -8.95
C GLU A 311 8.46 -2.96 -8.60
N TYR A 312 9.24 -3.14 -7.52
CA TYR A 312 9.66 -4.45 -7.00
C TYR A 312 8.54 -5.49 -7.03
N GLU A 313 7.43 -5.15 -6.37
CA GLU A 313 6.30 -6.04 -6.21
C GLU A 313 5.69 -6.46 -7.55
N THR A 314 5.61 -5.53 -8.51
CA THR A 314 5.13 -5.84 -9.87
C THR A 314 6.11 -6.75 -10.62
N CYS A 315 7.42 -6.51 -10.48
CA CYS A 315 8.44 -7.41 -11.03
C CYS A 315 8.32 -8.82 -10.44
N ALA A 316 8.07 -8.93 -9.14
CA ALA A 316 7.94 -10.23 -8.47
C ALA A 316 6.64 -10.95 -8.86
N THR A 317 5.48 -10.29 -8.79
CA THR A 317 4.18 -10.95 -8.98
C THR A 317 3.89 -11.34 -10.43
N PHE A 318 4.43 -10.62 -11.41
CA PHE A 318 4.37 -11.00 -12.83
C PHE A 318 5.65 -11.69 -13.34
N GLY A 319 6.71 -11.72 -12.52
CA GLY A 319 7.94 -12.44 -12.78
C GLY A 319 8.00 -13.74 -12.00
N CYS A 320 8.76 -13.76 -10.89
CA CYS A 320 9.08 -14.97 -10.15
C CYS A 320 7.86 -15.72 -9.60
N TYR A 321 6.80 -15.03 -9.14
CA TYR A 321 5.55 -15.70 -8.74
C TYR A 321 4.95 -16.53 -9.88
N CYS A 322 4.98 -16.00 -11.09
CA CYS A 322 4.45 -16.63 -12.29
C CYS A 322 5.50 -17.51 -13.01
N GLY A 323 6.74 -17.61 -12.50
CA GLY A 323 7.84 -18.30 -13.18
C GLY A 323 8.26 -17.66 -14.51
N ASN A 324 7.95 -16.36 -14.71
CA ASN A 324 8.17 -15.65 -15.97
C ASN A 324 9.46 -14.83 -15.94
N THR A 325 10.31 -15.01 -16.95
CA THR A 325 11.58 -14.28 -17.11
C THR A 325 11.54 -13.22 -18.22
N ASP A 326 10.42 -13.07 -18.92
CA ASP A 326 10.28 -12.06 -19.98
C ASP A 326 9.96 -10.69 -19.38
N LEU A 327 10.94 -9.79 -19.41
CA LEU A 327 10.81 -8.43 -18.90
C LEU A 327 9.79 -7.59 -19.70
N GLY A 328 9.62 -7.87 -20.99
CA GLY A 328 8.62 -7.21 -21.82
C GLY A 328 7.20 -7.54 -21.38
N ASP A 329 6.93 -8.80 -21.04
CA ASP A 329 5.65 -9.25 -20.49
C ASP A 329 5.35 -8.59 -19.13
N ILE A 330 6.35 -8.46 -18.25
CA ILE A 330 6.21 -7.78 -16.93
C ILE A 330 5.90 -6.29 -17.12
N CYS A 331 6.65 -5.60 -17.98
CA CYS A 331 6.43 -4.18 -18.25
C CYS A 331 5.05 -3.93 -18.90
N GLN A 332 4.60 -4.82 -19.79
CA GLN A 332 3.25 -4.75 -20.36
C GLN A 332 2.17 -5.00 -19.30
N ALA A 333 2.36 -5.97 -18.42
CA ALA A 333 1.42 -6.24 -17.32
C ALA A 333 1.29 -5.05 -16.36
N ASN A 334 2.41 -4.39 -16.02
CA ASN A 334 2.41 -3.13 -15.26
C ASN A 334 1.57 -2.05 -15.96
N GLN A 335 1.83 -1.81 -17.24
CA GLN A 335 1.06 -0.85 -18.03
C GLN A 335 -0.43 -1.18 -18.01
N LEU A 336 -0.81 -2.42 -18.26
CA LEU A 336 -2.22 -2.82 -18.31
C LEU A 336 -2.89 -2.64 -16.94
N CYS A 337 -2.24 -3.01 -15.84
CA CYS A 337 -2.78 -2.78 -14.50
C CYS A 337 -3.04 -1.29 -14.25
N ASN A 338 -2.11 -0.42 -14.67
CA ASN A 338 -2.24 1.02 -14.56
C ASN A 338 -3.32 1.62 -15.48
N MET A 339 -3.46 1.12 -16.71
CA MET A 339 -4.52 1.50 -17.66
C MET A 339 -5.91 1.15 -17.11
N TYR A 340 -6.03 -0.04 -16.55
CA TYR A 340 -7.31 -0.58 -16.07
C TYR A 340 -7.64 -0.24 -14.62
N GLY A 341 -6.67 0.29 -13.86
CA GLY A 341 -6.84 0.65 -12.46
C GLY A 341 -7.03 -0.57 -11.56
N ILE A 342 -6.09 -1.50 -11.58
CA ILE A 342 -6.09 -2.70 -10.72
C ILE A 342 -4.73 -2.86 -10.01
N ASP A 343 -4.75 -3.42 -8.80
CA ASP A 343 -3.54 -3.70 -8.01
C ASP A 343 -2.62 -4.71 -8.72
N THR A 344 -1.36 -4.37 -8.94
CA THR A 344 -0.38 -5.26 -9.56
C THR A 344 -0.02 -6.45 -8.66
N ILE A 345 -0.03 -6.26 -7.33
CA ILE A 345 0.29 -7.33 -6.37
C ILE A 345 -0.80 -8.39 -6.43
N SER A 346 -2.02 -8.00 -6.10
CA SER A 346 -3.16 -8.91 -6.03
C SER A 346 -3.50 -9.50 -7.40
N CYS A 347 -3.36 -8.75 -8.50
CA CYS A 347 -3.56 -9.27 -9.84
C CYS A 347 -2.51 -10.35 -10.21
N GLY A 348 -1.22 -10.05 -10.05
CA GLY A 348 -0.15 -10.99 -10.38
C GLY A 348 -0.18 -12.25 -9.50
N ALA A 349 -0.39 -12.09 -8.19
CA ALA A 349 -0.51 -13.20 -7.26
C ALA A 349 -1.78 -14.06 -7.51
N THR A 350 -2.91 -13.45 -7.88
CA THR A 350 -4.11 -14.19 -8.29
C THR A 350 -3.88 -14.99 -9.58
N ILE A 351 -3.12 -14.44 -10.53
CA ILE A 351 -2.74 -15.16 -11.76
C ILE A 351 -1.78 -16.31 -11.44
N ALA A 352 -0.79 -16.10 -10.55
CA ALA A 352 0.11 -17.17 -10.11
C ALA A 352 -0.65 -18.31 -9.42
N TRP A 353 -1.62 -18.00 -8.55
CA TRP A 353 -2.52 -19.00 -7.96
C TRP A 353 -3.35 -19.75 -9.02
N ALA A 354 -3.83 -19.04 -10.05
CA ALA A 354 -4.56 -19.66 -11.15
C ALA A 354 -3.67 -20.59 -12.00
N MET A 355 -2.39 -20.24 -12.16
CA MET A 355 -1.40 -21.12 -12.81
C MET A 355 -1.18 -22.41 -12.00
N ASP A 356 -1.01 -22.28 -10.68
CA ASP A 356 -0.89 -23.42 -9.75
C ASP A 356 -2.13 -24.34 -9.83
N CYS A 357 -3.33 -23.74 -9.83
CA CYS A 357 -4.59 -24.47 -10.01
C CYS A 357 -4.67 -25.21 -11.36
N PHE A 358 -4.20 -24.59 -12.43
CA PHE A 358 -4.23 -25.17 -13.78
C PHE A 358 -3.25 -26.35 -13.90
N GLU A 359 -2.03 -26.20 -13.39
CA GLU A 359 -1.04 -27.30 -13.39
C GLU A 359 -1.49 -28.50 -12.56
N LYS A 360 -2.27 -28.27 -11.50
CA LYS A 360 -2.90 -29.32 -10.69
C LYS A 360 -4.22 -29.85 -11.27
N GLY A 361 -4.68 -29.32 -12.41
CA GLY A 361 -5.90 -29.76 -13.08
C GLY A 361 -7.22 -29.28 -12.43
N ILE A 362 -7.15 -28.37 -11.45
CA ILE A 362 -8.31 -27.74 -10.79
C ILE A 362 -8.99 -26.76 -11.76
N LEU A 363 -8.19 -26.02 -12.53
CA LEU A 363 -8.64 -25.24 -13.67
C LEU A 363 -8.27 -25.97 -14.98
N THR A 364 -9.17 -25.93 -15.95
CA THR A 364 -8.99 -26.55 -17.26
C THR A 364 -8.93 -25.51 -18.37
N ALA A 365 -8.32 -25.85 -19.51
CA ALA A 365 -8.30 -25.01 -20.72
C ALA A 365 -9.70 -24.54 -21.14
N LYS A 366 -10.74 -25.36 -20.91
CA LYS A 366 -12.13 -24.97 -21.21
C LYS A 366 -12.64 -23.85 -20.30
N GLN A 367 -12.24 -23.83 -19.02
CA GLN A 367 -12.65 -22.80 -18.06
C GLN A 367 -11.86 -21.50 -18.23
N THR A 368 -10.71 -21.56 -18.90
CA THR A 368 -9.82 -20.42 -19.14
C THR A 368 -9.93 -19.87 -20.56
N ASP A 369 -11.02 -20.17 -21.29
CA ASP A 369 -11.24 -19.77 -22.69
C ASP A 369 -10.10 -20.20 -23.64
N GLY A 370 -9.42 -21.31 -23.34
CA GLY A 370 -8.27 -21.83 -24.09
C GLY A 370 -6.93 -21.22 -23.70
N LEU A 371 -6.88 -20.32 -22.70
CA LEU A 371 -5.62 -19.81 -22.16
C LEU A 371 -4.90 -20.89 -21.35
N GLU A 372 -3.68 -21.23 -21.75
CA GLU A 372 -2.81 -22.17 -21.05
C GLU A 372 -2.13 -21.49 -19.86
N LEU A 373 -2.77 -21.53 -18.69
CA LEU A 373 -2.26 -20.91 -17.47
C LEU A 373 -1.17 -21.78 -16.82
N LYS A 374 -0.01 -21.89 -17.44
CA LYS A 374 1.15 -22.62 -16.89
C LYS A 374 2.20 -21.64 -16.41
N PHE A 375 2.99 -22.01 -15.41
CA PHE A 375 4.12 -21.19 -14.99
C PHE A 375 5.09 -20.97 -16.16
N GLY A 376 5.65 -19.76 -16.25
CA GLY A 376 6.50 -19.30 -17.34
C GLY A 376 5.75 -18.83 -18.59
N ASN A 377 4.43 -18.96 -18.67
CA ASN A 377 3.66 -18.46 -19.81
C ASN A 377 3.18 -17.01 -19.63
N GLY A 378 4.09 -16.03 -19.68
CA GLY A 378 3.76 -14.60 -19.57
C GLY A 378 2.83 -14.06 -20.68
N LYS A 379 2.74 -14.75 -21.82
CA LYS A 379 1.91 -14.35 -22.97
C LYS A 379 0.41 -14.26 -22.66
N VAL A 380 -0.06 -14.92 -21.59
CA VAL A 380 -1.47 -14.88 -21.19
C VAL A 380 -1.84 -13.59 -20.46
N PHE A 381 -0.87 -12.84 -19.94
CA PHE A 381 -1.13 -11.68 -19.08
C PHE A 381 -2.01 -10.63 -19.76
N GLU A 382 -1.72 -10.30 -21.02
CA GLU A 382 -2.44 -9.24 -21.71
C GLU A 382 -3.94 -9.52 -21.79
N GLU A 383 -4.31 -10.71 -22.24
CA GLU A 383 -5.71 -11.10 -22.39
C GLU A 383 -6.38 -11.31 -21.03
N LEU A 384 -5.68 -11.95 -20.09
CA LEU A 384 -6.22 -12.27 -18.78
C LEU A 384 -6.48 -11.01 -17.94
N ILE A 385 -5.57 -10.04 -17.96
CA ILE A 385 -5.75 -8.75 -17.26
C ILE A 385 -6.96 -7.99 -17.82
N LYS A 386 -7.14 -7.96 -19.15
CA LYS A 386 -8.32 -7.34 -19.78
C LYS A 386 -9.61 -8.02 -19.34
N LYS A 387 -9.64 -9.35 -19.34
CA LYS A 387 -10.77 -10.17 -18.87
C LYS A 387 -11.11 -9.89 -17.42
N ILE A 388 -10.10 -9.81 -16.54
CA ILE A 388 -10.25 -9.46 -15.13
C ILE A 388 -10.84 -8.06 -14.98
N ALA A 389 -10.21 -7.06 -15.59
CA ALA A 389 -10.60 -5.64 -15.46
C ALA A 389 -12.03 -5.36 -15.95
N ARG A 390 -12.47 -6.09 -16.98
CA ARG A 390 -13.83 -6.01 -17.54
C ARG A 390 -14.80 -6.98 -16.88
N LYS A 391 -14.32 -7.81 -15.94
CA LYS A 391 -15.09 -8.86 -15.28
C LYS A 391 -15.84 -9.73 -16.28
N GLU A 392 -15.16 -10.10 -17.36
CA GLU A 392 -15.73 -10.95 -18.42
C GLU A 392 -16.19 -12.29 -17.83
N LYS A 393 -17.37 -12.76 -18.25
CA LYS A 393 -17.93 -14.03 -17.76
C LYS A 393 -16.92 -15.17 -17.94
N GLY A 394 -16.81 -16.03 -16.94
CA GLY A 394 -15.83 -17.12 -16.92
C GLY A 394 -14.61 -16.76 -16.09
N ILE A 395 -13.40 -16.94 -16.65
CA ILE A 395 -12.15 -16.75 -15.90
C ILE A 395 -11.96 -15.30 -15.41
N GLY A 396 -12.39 -14.30 -16.18
CA GLY A 396 -12.29 -12.89 -15.79
C GLY A 396 -13.07 -12.57 -14.53
N GLU A 397 -14.34 -12.97 -14.47
CA GLU A 397 -15.21 -12.81 -13.30
C GLU A 397 -14.74 -13.61 -12.08
N LEU A 398 -14.19 -14.80 -12.31
CA LEU A 398 -13.61 -15.62 -11.23
C LEU A 398 -12.42 -14.92 -10.58
N LEU A 399 -11.43 -14.53 -11.40
CA LEU A 399 -10.18 -13.95 -10.90
C LEU A 399 -10.38 -12.54 -10.35
N ALA A 400 -11.34 -11.76 -10.86
CA ALA A 400 -11.69 -10.43 -10.34
C ALA A 400 -12.11 -10.40 -8.85
N LYS A 401 -12.30 -11.55 -8.20
CA LYS A 401 -12.61 -11.69 -6.78
C LYS A 401 -11.36 -11.70 -5.88
N GLY A 402 -10.19 -11.97 -6.44
CA GLY A 402 -8.96 -12.27 -5.71
C GLY A 402 -8.83 -13.78 -5.45
N SER A 403 -7.61 -14.27 -5.21
CA SER A 403 -7.29 -15.68 -5.06
C SER A 403 -8.11 -16.36 -3.96
N ALA A 404 -8.19 -15.74 -2.77
CA ALA A 404 -8.88 -16.32 -1.61
C ALA A 404 -10.39 -16.49 -1.83
N ALA A 405 -11.04 -15.50 -2.46
CA ALA A 405 -12.48 -15.57 -2.74
C ALA A 405 -12.78 -16.45 -3.96
N ALA A 406 -11.91 -16.46 -4.97
CA ALA A 406 -12.00 -17.36 -6.12
C ALA A 406 -11.86 -18.83 -5.69
N ALA A 407 -10.89 -19.15 -4.84
CA ALA A 407 -10.63 -20.51 -4.37
C ALA A 407 -11.82 -21.17 -3.69
N LYS A 408 -12.59 -20.42 -2.89
CA LYS A 408 -13.84 -20.90 -2.26
C LYS A 408 -14.86 -21.44 -3.27
N THR A 409 -14.82 -20.97 -4.52
CA THR A 409 -15.72 -21.44 -5.59
C THR A 409 -15.23 -22.70 -6.29
N LEU A 410 -13.93 -23.00 -6.19
CA LEU A 410 -13.28 -24.16 -6.81
C LEU A 410 -13.09 -25.32 -5.83
N GLY A 411 -13.15 -25.06 -4.51
CA GLY A 411 -13.12 -26.07 -3.46
C GLY A 411 -11.77 -26.18 -2.76
N LYS A 412 -11.68 -27.16 -1.85
CA LYS A 412 -10.61 -27.23 -0.85
C LYS A 412 -9.20 -27.34 -1.42
N GLU A 413 -9.04 -28.07 -2.53
CA GLU A 413 -7.75 -28.21 -3.20
C GLU A 413 -7.23 -26.87 -3.72
N ALA A 414 -8.12 -25.98 -4.17
CA ALA A 414 -7.76 -24.64 -4.64
C ALA A 414 -7.46 -23.70 -3.46
N GLU A 415 -8.20 -23.83 -2.35
CA GLU A 415 -7.96 -23.05 -1.12
C GLU A 415 -6.60 -23.34 -0.51
N ASP A 416 -6.12 -24.58 -0.60
CA ASP A 416 -4.82 -24.98 -0.07
C ASP A 416 -3.62 -24.35 -0.82
N LEU A 417 -3.86 -23.77 -2.00
CA LEU A 417 -2.85 -23.08 -2.81
C LEU A 417 -2.82 -21.57 -2.59
N VAL A 418 -3.77 -21.02 -1.83
CA VAL A 418 -3.89 -19.57 -1.62
C VAL A 418 -2.76 -19.07 -0.74
N VAL A 419 -2.12 -17.97 -1.15
CA VAL A 419 -1.11 -17.24 -0.38
C VAL A 419 -1.65 -15.85 -0.06
N ALA A 420 -2.45 -15.77 1.00
CA ALA A 420 -3.14 -14.56 1.42
C ALA A 420 -3.42 -14.58 2.93
N CYS A 421 -3.47 -13.40 3.55
CA CYS A 421 -4.01 -13.21 4.91
C CYS A 421 -5.20 -12.26 4.86
N LYS A 422 -6.28 -12.60 5.57
CA LYS A 422 -7.56 -11.85 5.54
C LYS A 422 -8.10 -11.63 4.11
N GLY A 423 -7.81 -12.56 3.20
CA GLY A 423 -8.20 -12.49 1.80
C GLY A 423 -7.35 -11.59 0.90
N GLN A 424 -6.35 -10.89 1.44
CA GLN A 424 -5.41 -10.07 0.68
C GLN A 424 -4.13 -10.87 0.37
N GLU A 425 -3.76 -10.92 -0.91
CA GLU A 425 -2.58 -11.63 -1.41
C GLU A 425 -1.28 -11.14 -0.72
N TRP A 426 -0.31 -12.03 -0.55
CA TRP A 426 0.97 -11.65 0.05
C TRP A 426 1.85 -10.82 -0.89
N PRO A 427 2.45 -9.72 -0.38
CA PRO A 427 3.54 -9.04 -1.07
C PRO A 427 4.82 -9.89 -1.05
N ALA A 428 5.79 -9.58 -1.91
CA ALA A 428 6.92 -10.43 -2.28
C ALA A 428 8.06 -10.50 -1.25
N HIS A 429 7.76 -10.44 0.04
CA HIS A 429 8.78 -10.58 1.10
C HIS A 429 8.60 -11.87 1.88
N MET A 430 9.52 -12.82 1.67
CA MET A 430 9.45 -14.15 2.27
C MET A 430 9.59 -14.11 3.79
N VAL A 431 8.67 -14.78 4.49
CA VAL A 431 8.68 -14.87 5.96
C VAL A 431 9.82 -15.75 6.48
N GLN A 432 10.42 -16.59 5.66
CA GLN A 432 11.63 -17.35 6.01
C GLN A 432 12.86 -16.44 6.07
N PHE A 433 12.91 -15.41 5.22
CA PHE A 433 13.95 -14.38 5.22
C PHE A 433 13.70 -13.30 6.29
N LYS A 434 12.43 -12.88 6.39
CA LYS A 434 11.96 -11.80 7.27
C LYS A 434 10.85 -12.32 8.20
N PRO A 435 11.18 -13.14 9.22
CA PRO A 435 10.18 -13.79 10.07
C PRO A 435 9.24 -12.83 10.79
N ASN A 436 9.66 -11.61 11.09
CA ASN A 436 8.78 -10.64 11.75
C ASN A 436 7.55 -10.30 10.89
N LEU A 437 7.66 -10.40 9.56
CA LEU A 437 6.56 -10.17 8.63
C LEU A 437 5.47 -11.24 8.72
N ALA A 438 5.78 -12.44 9.24
CA ALA A 438 4.76 -13.44 9.51
C ALA A 438 3.71 -12.89 10.48
N LEU A 439 4.13 -12.20 11.53
CA LEU A 439 3.24 -11.58 12.51
C LEU A 439 2.47 -10.44 11.88
N ASN A 440 3.13 -9.58 11.09
CA ASN A 440 2.47 -8.47 10.42
C ASN A 440 1.43 -8.95 9.41
N TYR A 441 1.77 -9.89 8.52
CA TYR A 441 0.82 -10.41 7.55
C TYR A 441 -0.41 -11.03 8.21
N ALA A 442 -0.19 -11.79 9.28
CA ALA A 442 -1.27 -12.41 10.04
C ALA A 442 -2.11 -11.37 10.78
N ALA A 443 -1.51 -10.49 11.58
CA ALA A 443 -2.21 -9.64 12.56
C ALA A 443 -2.62 -8.25 12.03
N ASN A 444 -2.00 -7.75 10.96
CA ASN A 444 -2.30 -6.43 10.40
C ASN A 444 -3.80 -6.33 10.04
N PRO A 445 -4.53 -5.31 10.56
CA PRO A 445 -5.98 -5.25 10.39
C PRO A 445 -6.47 -5.19 8.95
N PHE A 446 -5.74 -4.55 8.04
CA PHE A 446 -6.19 -4.36 6.64
C PHE A 446 -5.68 -5.43 5.66
N GLY A 447 -4.99 -6.46 6.15
CA GLY A 447 -4.46 -7.58 5.34
C GLY A 447 -2.94 -7.62 5.27
N ALA A 448 -2.41 -8.57 4.50
CA ALA A 448 -0.97 -8.77 4.36
C ALA A 448 -0.29 -7.59 3.66
N ASP A 449 0.51 -6.83 4.41
CA ASP A 449 1.24 -5.67 3.91
C ASP A 449 2.67 -5.63 4.50
N HIS A 450 3.65 -5.40 3.63
CA HIS A 450 5.07 -5.37 3.99
C HIS A 450 5.52 -3.96 4.37
N GLN A 451 4.74 -2.93 4.04
CA GLN A 451 5.00 -1.54 4.40
C GLN A 451 4.37 -1.21 5.77
N SER A 452 4.18 -2.21 6.63
CA SER A 452 3.53 -2.07 7.93
C SER A 452 4.50 -2.18 9.10
N SER A 453 5.73 -2.63 8.90
CA SER A 453 6.78 -2.62 9.93
C SER A 453 8.16 -2.56 9.26
N GLU A 454 9.21 -2.32 10.04
CA GLU A 454 10.58 -2.52 9.56
C GLU A 454 10.87 -4.02 9.40
N HIS A 455 11.89 -4.38 8.63
CA HIS A 455 12.23 -5.75 8.29
C HIS A 455 13.46 -6.26 9.07
N ASP A 456 13.53 -7.60 9.21
CA ASP A 456 14.59 -8.30 9.95
C ASP A 456 16.05 -7.91 9.64
N PRO A 457 16.46 -7.57 8.39
CA PRO A 457 17.84 -7.17 8.12
C PRO A 457 18.34 -5.98 8.98
N ALA A 458 17.46 -5.13 9.51
CA ALA A 458 17.86 -4.09 10.45
C ALA A 458 18.45 -4.66 11.76
N LEU A 459 18.03 -5.85 12.18
CA LEU A 459 18.57 -6.55 13.35
C LEU A 459 19.92 -7.23 13.08
N MET A 460 20.38 -7.23 11.83
CA MET A 460 21.67 -7.78 11.38
C MET A 460 22.74 -6.70 11.18
N ALA A 461 22.35 -5.41 11.19
CA ALA A 461 23.27 -4.30 10.93
C ALA A 461 24.41 -4.23 11.97
N PRO A 462 25.55 -3.58 11.69
CA PRO A 462 26.58 -3.30 12.70
C PRO A 462 26.11 -2.39 13.85
N ASP A 463 26.84 -2.36 14.98
CA ASP A 463 26.43 -1.59 16.17
C ASP A 463 26.53 -0.07 16.00
N ASP A 464 27.44 0.40 15.15
CA ASP A 464 27.65 1.81 14.82
C ASP A 464 26.88 2.28 13.59
N ASP A 465 26.10 1.39 12.96
CA ASP A 465 25.29 1.67 11.79
C ASP A 465 23.94 2.30 12.17
N GLN A 466 23.47 3.28 11.39
CA GLN A 466 22.15 3.90 11.60
C GLN A 466 21.00 2.89 11.59
N ASN A 467 21.12 1.82 10.81
CA ASN A 467 20.14 0.73 10.70
C ASN A 467 19.97 -0.02 12.02
N TRP A 468 20.96 0.05 12.92
CA TRP A 468 20.86 -0.47 14.28
C TRP A 468 20.53 0.60 15.31
N LEU A 469 21.12 1.78 15.18
CA LEU A 469 20.96 2.87 16.15
C LEU A 469 19.52 3.42 16.17
N TRP A 470 18.89 3.60 15.01
CA TRP A 470 17.58 4.21 14.91
C TRP A 470 16.43 3.31 15.38
N PRO A 471 16.39 1.99 15.09
CA PRO A 471 15.35 1.14 15.67
C PRO A 471 15.47 1.11 17.18
N ASN A 472 16.70 1.10 17.72
CA ASN A 472 16.93 1.11 19.16
C ASN A 472 16.55 2.42 19.87
N MET A 473 16.13 3.46 19.12
CA MET A 473 15.46 4.63 19.70
C MET A 473 13.97 4.38 19.98
N LEU A 474 13.37 3.36 19.37
CA LEU A 474 11.96 3.04 19.48
C LEU A 474 11.68 2.07 20.62
N ASP A 475 12.55 1.09 20.79
CA ASP A 475 12.52 0.09 21.84
C ASP A 475 13.90 -0.62 21.91
N THR A 476 14.09 -1.57 22.82
CA THR A 476 15.34 -2.36 22.91
C THR A 476 15.22 -3.69 22.17
N PHE A 477 16.17 -3.98 21.29
CA PHE A 477 16.19 -5.23 20.52
C PHE A 477 17.51 -5.99 20.68
N GLU A 478 17.47 -7.28 20.35
CA GLU A 478 18.64 -8.15 20.26
C GLU A 478 19.02 -8.39 18.79
N LYS A 479 20.32 -8.53 18.53
CA LYS A 479 20.83 -8.90 17.21
C LYS A 479 20.37 -10.30 16.84
N CYS A 480 20.17 -10.53 15.55
CA CYS A 480 19.85 -11.84 15.02
C CYS A 480 20.53 -11.99 13.67
N ASP A 481 21.54 -12.84 13.58
CA ASP A 481 22.39 -13.07 12.40
C ASP A 481 21.95 -14.30 11.57
N SER A 482 20.75 -14.81 11.82
CA SER A 482 20.24 -16.04 11.22
C SER A 482 18.84 -15.84 10.64
N TYR A 483 18.54 -16.52 9.52
CA TYR A 483 17.22 -16.56 8.91
C TYR A 483 16.31 -17.60 9.57
N GLY A 484 14.99 -17.48 9.37
CA GLY A 484 13.99 -18.42 9.90
C GLY A 484 13.73 -18.36 11.42
N ILE A 485 14.36 -17.43 12.14
CA ILE A 485 14.14 -17.28 13.59
C ILE A 485 12.93 -16.38 13.86
N LEU A 486 11.86 -16.97 14.40
CA LEU A 486 10.67 -16.27 14.87
C LEU A 486 10.51 -16.48 16.39
N ASP A 487 10.78 -15.42 17.16
CA ASP A 487 10.82 -15.45 18.62
C ASP A 487 10.26 -14.16 19.26
N ASP A 488 10.33 -14.06 20.59
CA ASP A 488 9.84 -12.91 21.35
C ASP A 488 10.55 -11.59 20.99
N ASN A 489 11.83 -11.63 20.59
CA ASN A 489 12.56 -10.46 20.11
C ASN A 489 11.98 -9.99 18.77
N LYS A 490 11.64 -10.91 17.86
CA LYS A 490 10.93 -10.58 16.60
C LYS A 490 9.52 -10.05 16.84
N ALA A 491 8.79 -10.55 17.82
CA ALA A 491 7.49 -10.00 18.20
C ALA A 491 7.59 -8.55 18.67
N ARG A 492 8.57 -8.26 19.54
CA ARG A 492 8.84 -6.90 20.03
C ARG A 492 9.22 -5.97 18.88
N PHE A 493 10.14 -6.42 18.01
CA PHE A 493 10.60 -5.67 16.85
C PHE A 493 9.46 -5.38 15.87
N ALA A 494 8.65 -6.38 15.54
CA ALA A 494 7.47 -6.22 14.68
C ALA A 494 6.53 -5.14 15.23
N TYR A 495 6.11 -5.24 16.50
CA TYR A 495 5.14 -4.30 17.05
C TYR A 495 5.71 -2.89 17.24
N ALA A 496 6.93 -2.76 17.77
CA ALA A 496 7.55 -1.46 18.02
C ALA A 496 7.76 -0.66 16.72
N THR A 497 8.21 -1.33 15.66
CA THR A 497 8.40 -0.69 14.35
C THR A 497 7.09 -0.51 13.60
N GLN A 498 6.10 -1.39 13.80
CA GLN A 498 4.74 -1.20 13.27
C GLN A 498 4.07 0.06 13.83
N LYS A 499 4.25 0.39 15.12
CA LYS A 499 3.81 1.69 15.66
C LYS A 499 4.44 2.86 14.90
N PHE A 500 5.73 2.78 14.59
CA PHE A 500 6.42 3.85 13.88
C PHE A 500 5.93 3.98 12.42
N TYR A 501 5.77 2.87 11.71
CA TYR A 501 5.25 2.87 10.34
C TYR A 501 3.79 3.33 10.28
N ALA A 502 2.95 2.90 11.22
CA ALA A 502 1.58 3.38 11.35
C ALA A 502 1.51 4.89 11.62
N MET A 503 2.46 5.43 12.39
CA MET A 503 2.62 6.87 12.57
C MET A 503 3.03 7.55 11.26
N MET A 504 3.95 6.97 10.50
CA MET A 504 4.39 7.55 9.23
C MET A 504 3.26 7.62 8.20
N ASP A 505 2.45 6.58 8.10
CA ASP A 505 1.24 6.57 7.27
C ASP A 505 0.26 7.67 7.70
N THR A 506 0.10 7.85 9.01
CA THR A 506 -0.75 8.89 9.62
C THR A 506 -0.23 10.29 9.32
N LEU A 507 1.09 10.49 9.36
CA LEU A 507 1.74 11.75 8.99
C LEU A 507 1.98 11.90 7.48
N CYS A 508 1.56 10.90 6.69
CA CYS A 508 1.67 10.89 5.24
C CYS A 508 3.12 11.02 4.72
N LEU A 509 4.04 10.31 5.37
CA LEU A 509 5.47 10.26 5.06
C LEU A 509 5.78 9.10 4.13
N CYS A 510 6.69 9.30 3.18
CA CYS A 510 7.22 8.23 2.34
C CYS A 510 8.23 7.37 3.12
N GLN A 511 7.99 6.06 3.18
CA GLN A 511 8.83 5.08 3.88
C GLN A 511 10.22 4.84 3.25
N PHE A 512 10.55 5.48 2.12
CA PHE A 512 11.91 5.50 1.58
C PHE A 512 12.71 6.72 2.06
N ALA A 513 12.02 7.78 2.49
CA ALA A 513 12.66 9.02 2.92
C ALA A 513 12.68 9.14 4.44
N TRP A 514 11.67 8.59 5.11
CA TRP A 514 11.52 8.62 6.55
C TRP A 514 11.43 7.20 7.04
N GLY A 515 12.00 6.91 8.20
CA GLY A 515 11.85 5.60 8.80
C GLY A 515 12.81 5.39 9.97
N PRO A 516 12.73 4.23 10.61
CA PRO A 516 13.51 3.94 11.80
C PRO A 516 14.81 3.20 11.49
N ALA A 517 15.26 3.03 10.24
CA ALA A 517 16.52 2.34 9.93
C ALA A 517 17.25 2.93 8.70
N TRP A 518 17.04 2.36 7.51
CA TRP A 518 17.84 2.61 6.30
C TRP A 518 17.44 3.87 5.51
N GLN A 519 16.49 4.64 6.02
CA GLN A 519 15.89 5.76 5.29
C GLN A 519 16.75 7.04 5.38
N LEU A 520 16.35 8.06 4.61
CA LEU A 520 17.09 9.34 4.51
C LEU A 520 17.02 10.20 5.79
N TYR A 521 15.92 10.11 6.52
CA TYR A 521 15.64 10.84 7.75
C TYR A 521 15.12 9.90 8.84
N GLY A 522 15.66 10.06 10.05
CA GLY A 522 15.34 9.21 11.19
C GLY A 522 14.33 9.82 12.16
N PRO A 523 14.12 9.17 13.32
CA PRO A 523 13.17 9.64 14.34
C PRO A 523 13.44 11.06 14.87
N LYS A 524 14.71 11.47 15.00
CA LYS A 524 15.06 12.82 15.48
C LYS A 524 14.70 13.90 14.48
N GLU A 525 15.08 13.71 13.21
CA GLU A 525 14.71 14.64 12.14
C GLU A 525 13.21 14.76 11.98
N LEU A 526 12.44 13.72 12.27
CA LEU A 526 10.98 13.79 12.20
C LEU A 526 10.39 14.71 13.27
N VAL A 527 10.92 14.68 14.50
CA VAL A 527 10.51 15.62 15.57
C VAL A 527 10.84 17.06 15.16
N GLU A 528 12.05 17.27 14.64
CA GLU A 528 12.46 18.57 14.09
C GLU A 528 11.57 19.02 12.94
N PHE A 529 11.17 18.11 12.06
CA PHE A 529 10.28 18.40 10.95
C PHE A 529 8.87 18.80 11.41
N CYS A 530 8.33 18.14 12.44
CA CYS A 530 7.07 18.54 13.06
C CYS A 530 7.15 19.97 13.62
N LYS A 531 8.26 20.27 14.30
CA LYS A 531 8.51 21.59 14.87
C LYS A 531 8.70 22.67 13.80
N TYR A 532 9.61 22.49 12.84
CA TYR A 532 9.90 23.51 11.83
C TYR A 532 8.79 23.62 10.77
N GLY A 533 8.14 22.51 10.45
CA GLY A 533 7.10 22.46 9.43
C GLY A 533 5.83 23.17 9.87
N ILE A 534 5.34 22.90 11.09
CA ILE A 534 4.03 23.36 11.56
C ILE A 534 4.03 23.90 13.01
N GLY A 535 5.20 24.05 13.63
CA GLY A 535 5.32 24.47 15.03
C GLY A 535 4.72 23.46 16.01
N TRP A 536 4.77 22.16 15.69
CA TRP A 536 4.31 21.10 16.58
C TRP A 536 5.46 20.65 17.47
N ASP A 537 5.43 21.08 18.73
CA ASP A 537 6.33 20.59 19.77
C ASP A 537 5.88 19.19 20.22
N THR A 538 6.71 18.17 19.97
CA THR A 538 6.38 16.74 20.07
C THR A 538 7.62 15.92 20.43
N SER A 539 7.44 14.62 20.63
CA SER A 539 8.52 13.64 20.86
C SER A 539 8.31 12.36 20.06
N VAL A 540 9.32 11.49 20.00
CA VAL A 540 9.19 10.19 19.31
C VAL A 540 8.10 9.34 19.97
N GLU A 541 7.97 9.40 21.29
CA GLU A 541 6.98 8.66 22.08
C GLU A 541 5.55 9.13 21.75
N GLU A 542 5.32 10.45 21.71
CA GLU A 542 4.01 10.99 21.32
C GLU A 542 3.64 10.57 19.88
N LEU A 543 4.60 10.65 18.96
CA LEU A 543 4.41 10.21 17.58
C LEU A 543 4.10 8.70 17.49
N GLN A 544 4.82 7.86 18.24
CA GLN A 544 4.51 6.43 18.29
C GLN A 544 3.13 6.14 18.88
N GLU A 545 2.67 6.92 19.85
CA GLU A 545 1.32 6.78 20.41
C GLU A 545 0.23 7.05 19.36
N ILE A 546 0.48 7.96 18.40
CA ILE A 546 -0.41 8.17 17.25
C ILE A 546 -0.50 6.92 16.38
N GLY A 547 0.64 6.29 16.08
CA GLY A 547 0.66 5.04 15.32
C GLY A 547 -0.01 3.88 16.06
N GLU A 548 0.24 3.76 17.36
CA GLU A 548 -0.42 2.79 18.24
C GLU A 548 -1.94 2.99 18.25
N ARG A 549 -2.40 4.25 18.35
CA ARG A 549 -3.82 4.59 18.31
C ARG A 549 -4.45 4.17 16.99
N ARG A 550 -3.80 4.43 15.86
CA ARG A 550 -4.26 3.98 14.54
C ARG A 550 -4.43 2.47 14.49
N ILE A 551 -3.41 1.71 14.90
CA ILE A 551 -3.43 0.23 14.90
C ILE A 551 -4.63 -0.29 15.70
N ASN A 552 -4.83 0.26 16.91
CA ASN A 552 -5.93 -0.15 17.78
C ASN A 552 -7.30 0.27 17.24
N MET A 553 -7.44 1.46 16.63
CA MET A 553 -8.70 1.85 15.96
C MET A 553 -9.06 0.92 14.81
N MET A 554 -8.07 0.52 14.00
CA MET A 554 -8.27 -0.47 12.94
C MET A 554 -8.70 -1.83 13.51
N ARG A 555 -8.08 -2.27 14.60
CA ARG A 555 -8.43 -3.52 15.26
C ARG A 555 -9.85 -3.47 15.85
N LEU A 556 -10.24 -2.37 16.49
CA LEU A 556 -11.60 -2.15 17.01
C LEU A 556 -12.65 -2.11 15.89
N PHE A 557 -12.33 -1.52 14.73
CA PHE A 557 -13.21 -1.57 13.56
C PHE A 557 -13.47 -3.03 13.14
N ASN A 558 -12.41 -3.83 13.04
CA ASN A 558 -12.50 -5.24 12.67
C ASN A 558 -13.17 -6.11 13.75
N GLN A 559 -12.97 -5.79 15.04
CA GLN A 559 -13.66 -6.46 16.13
C GLN A 559 -15.18 -6.32 16.00
N LYS A 560 -15.69 -5.15 15.60
CA LYS A 560 -17.14 -4.94 15.33
C LYS A 560 -17.67 -5.79 14.17
N LEU A 561 -16.78 -6.29 13.32
CA LEU A 561 -17.06 -7.22 12.22
C LEU A 561 -16.89 -8.70 12.61
N GLY A 562 -16.46 -8.98 13.85
CA GLY A 562 -16.27 -10.34 14.36
C GLY A 562 -14.90 -10.95 14.05
N PHE A 563 -13.93 -10.14 13.60
CA PHE A 563 -12.54 -10.57 13.47
C PHE A 563 -11.91 -10.74 14.85
N SER A 564 -11.05 -11.75 14.95
CA SER A 564 -10.37 -12.15 16.19
C SER A 564 -9.09 -12.91 15.86
N ARG A 565 -8.43 -13.47 16.88
CA ARG A 565 -7.28 -14.36 16.75
C ARG A 565 -7.45 -15.44 15.67
N LYS A 566 -8.65 -16.02 15.53
CA LYS A 566 -8.93 -17.08 14.53
C LYS A 566 -8.70 -16.65 13.06
N ASP A 567 -8.67 -15.34 12.82
CA ASP A 567 -8.52 -14.74 11.49
C ASP A 567 -7.07 -14.26 11.23
N ASP A 568 -6.22 -14.28 12.25
CA ASP A 568 -4.80 -13.94 12.16
C ASP A 568 -3.96 -15.20 11.87
N ILE A 569 -4.18 -15.78 10.70
CA ILE A 569 -3.56 -17.05 10.27
C ILE A 569 -2.58 -16.87 9.11
N LEU A 570 -1.67 -17.83 8.95
CA LEU A 570 -0.76 -17.93 7.80
C LEU A 570 -1.20 -19.03 6.82
N PRO A 571 -0.95 -18.87 5.52
CA PRO A 571 -1.14 -19.94 4.53
C PRO A 571 -0.12 -21.07 4.73
N LYS A 572 -0.44 -22.28 4.26
CA LYS A 572 0.43 -23.47 4.40
C LYS A 572 1.84 -23.22 3.85
N LYS A 573 1.96 -22.45 2.77
CA LYS A 573 3.24 -22.13 2.11
C LYS A 573 4.19 -21.30 2.97
N ALA A 574 3.70 -20.64 4.02
CA ALA A 574 4.52 -19.90 4.99
C ALA A 574 5.50 -20.80 5.76
N PHE A 575 5.18 -22.09 5.89
CA PHE A 575 5.94 -23.05 6.69
C PHE A 575 6.82 -24.00 5.86
N LEU A 576 6.90 -23.78 4.54
CA LEU A 576 7.78 -24.55 3.69
C LEU A 576 9.25 -24.23 4.02
N PRO A 577 10.13 -25.23 4.07
CA PRO A 577 11.57 -25.00 4.18
C PRO A 577 12.09 -24.37 2.89
N VAL A 578 12.96 -23.38 3.03
CA VAL A 578 13.59 -22.67 1.91
C VAL A 578 15.10 -22.85 2.00
N GLU A 579 15.67 -23.53 1.02
CA GLU A 579 17.13 -23.57 0.85
C GLU A 579 17.57 -22.26 0.18
N TYR A 580 18.35 -21.46 0.91
CA TYR A 580 18.77 -20.12 0.46
C TYR A 580 20.26 -20.06 0.10
N ALA A 581 21.05 -20.99 0.63
CA ALA A 581 22.43 -21.25 0.25
C ALA A 581 22.69 -22.76 0.30
N GLU A 582 23.81 -23.23 -0.27
CA GLU A 582 24.13 -24.66 -0.37
C GLU A 582 24.12 -25.33 1.02
N GLY A 583 23.11 -26.18 1.27
CA GLY A 583 22.94 -26.87 2.54
C GLY A 583 22.38 -26.02 3.70
N GLU A 584 22.03 -24.75 3.48
CA GLU A 584 21.44 -23.87 4.48
C GLU A 584 19.94 -23.67 4.23
N ILE A 585 19.12 -23.95 5.25
CA ILE A 585 17.66 -23.93 5.18
C ILE A 585 17.09 -22.96 6.20
N ALA A 586 16.21 -22.06 5.74
CA ALA A 586 15.38 -21.22 6.59
C ALA A 586 13.94 -21.76 6.63
N GLN A 587 13.37 -21.88 7.83
CA GLN A 587 12.00 -22.34 8.03
C GLN A 587 11.43 -21.78 9.33
N ILE A 588 10.17 -21.35 9.29
CA ILE A 588 9.35 -21.11 10.49
C ILE A 588 8.35 -22.26 10.68
N THR A 589 8.00 -22.58 11.92
CA THR A 589 7.03 -23.64 12.23
C THR A 589 5.68 -23.08 12.70
N PRO A 590 4.58 -23.83 12.56
CA PRO A 590 3.28 -23.41 13.09
C PRO A 590 3.30 -23.11 14.59
N GLN A 591 4.04 -23.91 15.38
CA GLN A 591 4.15 -23.71 16.82
C GLN A 591 4.89 -22.41 17.17
N GLN A 592 6.05 -22.15 16.53
CA GLN A 592 6.78 -20.89 16.70
C GLN A 592 5.92 -19.68 16.35
N PHE A 593 5.13 -19.77 15.28
CA PHE A 593 4.21 -18.70 14.88
C PHE A 593 3.13 -18.46 15.96
N GLU A 594 2.45 -19.49 16.45
CA GLU A 594 1.38 -19.34 17.46
C GLU A 594 1.90 -18.77 18.79
N ASP A 595 3.08 -19.23 19.23
CA ASP A 595 3.71 -18.74 20.46
C ASP A 595 4.10 -17.27 20.32
N THR A 596 4.73 -16.92 19.20
CA THR A 596 5.20 -15.56 18.93
C THR A 596 4.04 -14.60 18.67
N LEU A 597 2.96 -15.04 18.01
CA LEU A 597 1.73 -14.25 17.83
C LEU A 597 1.11 -13.90 19.18
N THR A 598 1.13 -14.83 20.13
CA THR A 598 0.68 -14.57 21.51
C THR A 598 1.54 -13.51 22.19
N THR A 599 2.87 -13.59 22.03
CA THR A 599 3.77 -12.54 22.54
C THR A 599 3.52 -11.19 21.87
N TYR A 600 3.29 -11.16 20.56
CA TYR A 600 2.92 -9.94 19.84
C TYR A 600 1.64 -9.31 20.42
N TYR A 601 0.60 -10.10 20.74
CA TYR A 601 -0.61 -9.58 21.39
C TYR A 601 -0.33 -8.96 22.76
N ARG A 602 0.57 -9.55 23.55
CA ARG A 602 0.96 -8.97 24.85
C ARG A 602 1.63 -7.61 24.66
N TYR A 603 2.57 -7.49 23.71
CA TYR A 603 3.19 -6.21 23.38
C TYR A 603 2.18 -5.20 22.85
N ALA A 604 1.18 -5.64 22.08
CA ALA A 604 0.10 -4.80 21.58
C ALA A 604 -0.91 -4.36 22.63
N GLY A 605 -0.84 -4.91 23.85
CA GLY A 605 -1.83 -4.70 24.90
C GLY A 605 -3.20 -5.27 24.50
N TRP A 606 -3.20 -6.40 23.79
CA TRP A 606 -4.38 -7.12 23.33
C TRP A 606 -4.61 -8.36 24.19
N ASP A 607 -5.87 -8.75 24.30
CA ASP A 607 -6.27 -10.00 24.94
C ASP A 607 -5.79 -11.19 24.09
N VAL A 608 -5.11 -12.14 24.73
CA VAL A 608 -4.40 -13.23 24.01
C VAL A 608 -5.34 -14.26 23.37
N GLU A 609 -6.56 -14.38 23.87
CA GLU A 609 -7.57 -15.32 23.38
C GLU A 609 -8.32 -14.75 22.19
N THR A 610 -8.73 -13.48 22.29
CA THR A 610 -9.52 -12.81 21.25
C THR A 610 -8.64 -12.09 20.22
N GLY A 611 -7.40 -11.76 20.57
CA GLY A 611 -6.51 -10.93 19.76
C GLY A 611 -7.00 -9.49 19.63
N ASN A 612 -7.79 -8.97 20.55
CA ASN A 612 -8.37 -7.62 20.46
C ASN A 612 -7.91 -6.71 21.61
N PRO A 613 -7.95 -5.37 21.45
CA PRO A 613 -7.45 -4.45 22.47
C PRO A 613 -8.13 -4.64 23.83
N THR A 614 -7.34 -4.67 24.89
CA THR A 614 -7.85 -4.75 26.27
C THR A 614 -8.53 -3.45 26.69
N PRO A 615 -9.45 -3.47 27.69
CA PRO A 615 -10.04 -2.26 28.25
C PRO A 615 -8.99 -1.24 28.72
N GLU A 616 -7.87 -1.71 29.27
CA GLU A 616 -6.74 -0.88 29.72
C GLU A 616 -6.08 -0.15 28.55
N THR A 617 -5.83 -0.85 27.43
CA THR A 617 -5.29 -0.25 26.20
C THR A 617 -6.26 0.76 25.58
N ILE A 618 -7.54 0.42 25.51
CA ILE A 618 -8.59 1.33 25.00
C ILE A 618 -8.61 2.63 25.81
N LYS A 619 -8.58 2.52 27.14
CA LYS A 619 -8.57 3.68 28.03
C LYS A 619 -7.28 4.51 27.90
N ARG A 620 -6.11 3.87 27.90
CA ARG A 620 -4.80 4.55 27.78
C ARG A 620 -4.71 5.36 26.48
N LEU A 621 -5.21 4.83 25.38
CA LEU A 621 -5.16 5.49 24.07
C LEU A 621 -6.29 6.50 23.83
N GLY A 622 -7.22 6.63 24.79
CA GLY A 622 -8.37 7.53 24.68
C GLY A 622 -9.41 7.08 23.63
N LEU A 623 -9.62 5.77 23.49
CA LEU A 623 -10.48 5.15 22.49
C LEU A 623 -11.83 4.66 23.03
N GLU A 624 -12.21 5.03 24.26
CA GLU A 624 -13.50 4.65 24.88
C GLU A 624 -14.74 5.16 24.12
N TRP A 625 -14.55 6.10 23.19
CA TRP A 625 -15.61 6.62 22.34
C TRP A 625 -15.93 5.73 21.13
N VAL A 626 -15.07 4.76 20.81
CA VAL A 626 -15.22 3.80 19.70
C VAL A 626 -16.15 2.68 20.14
#